data_AF-A0AAV8YKE0-F1
#
_entry.id   AF-A0AAV8YKE0-F1
#
_cell.length_a   1.000
_cell.length_b   1.000
_cell.length_c   1.000
_cell.angle_alpha   90.00
_cell.angle_beta   90.00
_cell.angle_gamma   90.00
#
_symmetry.space_group_name_H-M   'P 1'
#
loop_
_entity.id
_entity.type
_entity.pdbx_description
1 polymer ?
#
loop_
_entity_poly.entity_id
_entity_poly.type
_entity_poly.pdbx_seq_one_letter_code
_entity_poly.pdbx_strand_id
1 'polypeptide(L)'
;MKQRLEEIVGALTWAHAGAETFSQVAGELGYPDTVRDIRGFAIKFYAEDGIWDLVGNNQPVFFVKDFALFPSFIHVMKRLILDMTVELMDK
;
A
#
# COMPACT_ATOMS: atom_id res chain seq x y z
N MET A 1 14.23 27.95 10.70
CA MET A 1 13.59 27.00 9.76
C MET A 1 13.77 25.55 10.20
N LYS A 2 15.01 25.06 10.43
CA LYS A 2 15.25 23.69 10.95
C LYS A 2 14.50 23.37 12.24
N GLN A 3 14.63 24.21 13.26
CA GLN A 3 13.96 24.01 14.55
C GLN A 3 12.43 23.96 14.46
N ARG A 4 11.85 24.69 13.50
CA ARG A 4 10.39 24.69 13.23
C ARG A 4 9.92 23.37 12.61
N LEU A 5 10.77 22.69 11.85
CA LEU A 5 10.46 21.38 11.24
C LEU A 5 10.54 20.26 12.27
N GLU A 6 11.49 20.32 13.20
CA GLU A 6 11.61 19.37 14.32
C GLU A 6 10.37 19.40 15.22
N GLU A 7 9.80 20.58 15.49
CA GLU A 7 8.55 20.72 16.26
C GLU A 7 7.31 20.15 15.54
N ILE A 8 7.31 20.14 14.20
CA ILE A 8 6.14 19.73 13.39
C ILE A 8 6.22 18.25 13.01
N VAL A 9 7.42 17.75 12.70
CA VAL A 9 7.63 16.42 12.08
C VAL A 9 8.34 15.45 13.04
N GLY A 10 8.97 15.96 14.11
CA GLY A 10 9.54 15.14 15.20
C GLY A 10 10.57 14.11 14.74
N ALA A 11 10.25 12.83 14.97
CA ALA A 11 11.15 11.68 14.78
C ALA A 11 11.56 11.42 13.31
N LEU A 12 10.74 11.83 12.33
CA LEU A 12 11.00 11.52 10.92
C LEU A 12 12.24 12.24 10.36
N THR A 13 12.62 13.36 10.95
CA THR A 13 13.76 14.19 10.51
C THR A 13 15.12 13.49 10.61
N TRP A 14 15.20 12.41 11.40
CA TRP A 14 16.42 11.64 11.65
C TRP A 14 16.30 10.17 11.21
N ALA A 15 15.14 9.80 10.65
CA ALA A 15 14.87 8.44 10.23
C ALA A 15 15.46 8.20 8.83
N HIS A 16 16.12 7.07 8.63
CA HIS A 16 16.71 6.69 7.35
C HIS A 16 15.78 5.73 6.63
N ALA A 17 15.42 6.03 5.38
CA ALA A 17 14.67 5.09 4.55
C ALA A 17 15.51 3.84 4.34
N GLY A 18 14.94 2.68 4.69
CA GLY A 18 15.67 1.43 4.74
C GLY A 18 15.19 0.38 3.76
N ALA A 19 13.88 0.25 3.59
CA ALA A 19 13.30 -0.63 2.60
C ALA A 19 12.06 -0.01 1.98
N GLU A 20 11.92 -0.19 0.68
CA GLU A 20 10.76 0.25 -0.10
C GLU A 20 10.07 -0.99 -0.68
N THR A 21 8.74 -1.02 -0.62
CA THR A 21 7.95 -2.10 -1.20
C THR A 21 6.80 -1.51 -2.01
N PHE A 22 6.74 -1.97 -3.27
CA PHE A 22 5.64 -1.70 -4.18
C PHE A 22 4.85 -2.99 -4.36
N SER A 23 3.52 -2.89 -4.41
CA SER A 23 2.67 -4.07 -4.53
C SER A 23 1.39 -3.80 -5.30
N GLN A 24 0.77 -4.89 -5.76
CA GLN A 24 -0.64 -4.92 -6.12
C GLN A 24 -1.49 -5.14 -4.86
N VAL A 25 -2.81 -4.99 -4.96
CA VAL A 25 -3.73 -5.17 -3.83
C VAL A 25 -4.53 -6.46 -3.95
N ALA A 26 -5.12 -6.71 -5.12
CA ALA A 26 -6.07 -7.81 -5.30
C ALA A 26 -5.44 -9.04 -5.96
N GLY A 27 -4.38 -8.86 -6.75
CA GLY A 27 -3.59 -9.95 -7.34
C GLY A 27 -2.81 -10.76 -6.32
N GLU A 28 -2.64 -12.06 -6.58
CA GLU A 28 -1.80 -12.96 -5.77
C GLU A 28 -0.36 -12.98 -6.29
N LEU A 29 0.53 -13.69 -5.59
CA LEU A 29 1.92 -13.83 -6.02
C LEU A 29 1.98 -14.47 -7.43
N GLY A 30 2.64 -13.80 -8.37
CA GLY A 30 2.72 -14.22 -9.77
C GLY A 30 1.65 -13.61 -10.69
N TYR A 31 0.75 -12.77 -10.17
CA TYR A 31 -0.19 -12.00 -10.99
C TYR A 31 0.56 -10.93 -11.82
N PRO A 32 0.11 -10.57 -13.05
CA PRO A 32 0.88 -9.68 -13.91
C PRO A 32 0.97 -8.24 -13.38
N ASP A 33 2.16 -7.64 -13.40
CA ASP A 33 2.42 -6.31 -12.82
C ASP A 33 1.59 -5.16 -13.43
N THR A 34 1.17 -5.29 -14.68
CA THR A 34 0.53 -4.22 -15.47
C THR A 34 -0.99 -4.22 -15.44
N VAL A 35 -1.62 -5.09 -14.65
CA VAL A 35 -3.09 -5.11 -14.52
C VAL A 35 -3.63 -3.84 -13.87
N ARG A 36 -4.90 -3.51 -14.14
CA ARG A 36 -5.57 -2.39 -13.49
C ARG A 36 -5.84 -2.73 -12.02
N ASP A 37 -5.05 -2.16 -11.12
CA ASP A 37 -5.22 -2.30 -9.68
C ASP A 37 -4.62 -1.08 -8.96
N ILE A 38 -4.97 -0.90 -7.69
CA ILE A 38 -4.29 0.04 -6.78
C ILE A 38 -2.87 -0.46 -6.54
N ARG A 39 -1.94 0.48 -6.33
CA ARG A 39 -0.54 0.18 -6.03
C ARG A 39 -0.22 0.54 -4.59
N GLY A 40 0.22 -0.46 -3.82
CA GLY A 40 0.79 -0.24 -2.50
C GLY A 40 2.13 0.49 -2.61
N PHE A 41 2.37 1.41 -1.69
CA PHE A 41 3.62 2.15 -1.54
C PHE A 41 3.98 2.17 -0.05
N ALA A 42 4.90 1.31 0.34
CA ALA A 42 5.33 1.18 1.73
C ALA A 42 6.81 1.52 1.86
N ILE A 43 7.13 2.43 2.79
CA ILE A 43 8.50 2.75 3.17
C ILE A 43 8.69 2.40 4.64
N LYS A 44 9.73 1.61 4.92
CA LYS A 44 10.23 1.37 6.26
C LYS A 44 11.37 2.34 6.57
N PHE A 45 11.17 3.17 7.58
CA PHE A 45 12.19 4.06 8.12
C PHE A 45 12.79 3.47 9.39
N TYR A 46 14.12 3.50 9.48
CA TYR A 46 14.85 3.16 10.68
C TYR A 46 15.22 4.46 11.41
N ALA A 47 14.60 4.69 12.57
CA ALA A 47 14.86 5.81 13.45
C ALA A 47 15.51 5.34 14.76
N GLU A 48 16.08 6.27 15.51
CA GLU A 48 16.73 5.96 16.80
C GLU A 48 15.72 5.47 17.86
N ASP A 49 14.48 5.94 17.78
CA ASP A 49 13.38 5.61 18.69
C ASP A 49 12.55 4.40 18.22
N GLY A 50 12.84 3.85 17.05
CA GLY A 50 12.22 2.62 16.55
C GLY A 50 12.03 2.59 15.04
N ILE A 51 11.24 1.61 14.60
CA ILE A 51 10.85 1.47 13.20
C ILE A 51 9.60 2.31 12.95
N TRP A 52 9.62 3.09 11.87
CA TRP A 52 8.47 3.85 11.41
C TRP A 52 8.07 3.37 10.01
N ASP A 53 6.84 2.87 9.85
CA ASP A 53 6.35 2.36 8.57
C ASP A 53 5.32 3.35 7.99
N LEU A 54 5.68 3.99 6.87
CA LEU A 54 4.74 4.76 6.06
C LEU A 54 4.10 3.82 5.04
N VAL A 55 2.90 3.34 5.37
CA VAL A 55 2.15 2.40 4.52
C VAL A 55 1.01 3.14 3.82
N GLY A 56 1.20 3.40 2.52
CA GLY A 56 0.25 4.11 1.69
C GLY A 56 -0.05 3.37 0.39
N ASN A 57 -0.76 4.08 -0.49
CA ASN A 57 -1.01 3.63 -1.86
C ASN A 57 -0.89 4.82 -2.84
N ASN A 58 -0.94 4.54 -4.14
CA ASN A 58 -0.81 5.55 -5.19
C ASN A 58 -2.06 6.42 -5.42
N GLN A 59 -3.13 6.24 -4.65
CA GLN A 59 -4.34 7.07 -4.67
C GLN A 59 -4.46 7.89 -3.37
N PRO A 60 -4.91 9.15 -3.45
CA PRO A 60 -5.03 10.00 -2.26
C PRO A 60 -6.24 9.68 -1.38
N VAL A 61 -7.09 8.72 -1.77
CA VAL A 61 -8.32 8.34 -1.07
C VAL A 61 -8.46 6.83 -1.05
N PHE A 62 -9.23 6.32 -0.08
CA PHE A 62 -9.57 4.90 0.04
C PHE A 62 -11.06 4.66 -0.22
N PHE A 63 -11.43 3.43 -0.60
CA PHE A 63 -12.79 3.10 -1.07
C PHE A 63 -13.84 3.06 0.06
N VAL A 64 -13.41 2.68 1.26
CA VAL A 64 -14.27 2.59 2.44
C VAL A 64 -13.79 3.55 3.52
N LYS A 65 -14.74 4.16 4.22
CA LYS A 65 -14.46 5.02 5.37
C LYS A 65 -14.44 4.26 6.69
N ASP A 66 -15.17 3.14 6.75
CA ASP A 66 -15.26 2.27 7.93
C ASP A 66 -14.39 1.02 7.73
N PHE A 67 -13.46 0.81 8.66
CA PHE A 67 -12.57 -0.35 8.66
C PHE A 67 -13.31 -1.69 8.81
N ALA A 68 -14.51 -1.70 9.43
CA ALA A 68 -15.32 -2.91 9.54
C ALA A 68 -15.78 -3.45 8.17
N LEU A 69 -15.83 -2.59 7.15
CA LEU A 69 -16.19 -2.96 5.78
C LEU A 69 -15.00 -3.47 4.96
N PHE A 70 -13.77 -3.37 5.46
CA PHE A 70 -12.57 -3.77 4.72
C PHE A 70 -12.59 -5.25 4.28
N PRO A 71 -12.96 -6.23 5.12
CA PRO A 71 -13.02 -7.63 4.67
C PRO A 71 -14.01 -7.84 3.52
N SER A 72 -15.18 -7.21 3.60
CA SER A 72 -16.20 -7.24 2.54
C SER A 72 -15.68 -6.60 1.24
N PHE A 73 -14.99 -5.47 1.34
CA PHE A 73 -14.37 -4.81 0.20
C PHE A 73 -13.33 -5.72 -0.49
N ILE A 74 -12.41 -6.34 0.27
CA ILE A 74 -11.41 -7.25 -0.29
C ILE A 74 -12.06 -8.49 -0.95
N HIS A 75 -13.12 -9.04 -0.35
CA HIS A 75 -13.84 -10.17 -0.94
C HIS A 75 -14.47 -9.85 -2.30
N VAL A 76 -14.99 -8.63 -2.49
CA VAL A 76 -15.53 -8.17 -3.79
C VAL A 76 -14.40 -7.99 -4.81
N MET A 77 -13.30 -7.35 -4.40
CA MET A 77 -12.15 -7.09 -5.28
C MET A 77 -11.48 -8.37 -5.77
N LYS A 78 -11.29 -9.38 -4.90
CA LYS A 78 -10.63 -10.64 -5.27
C LYS A 78 -11.43 -11.50 -6.26
N ARG A 79 -12.77 -11.50 -6.19
CA ARG A 79 -13.60 -12.30 -7.12
C ARG A 79 -13.53 -11.80 -8.56
N LEU A 80 -13.47 -10.48 -8.76
CA LEU A 80 -13.39 -9.88 -10.10
C LEU A 80 -12.10 -10.24 -10.84
N ILE A 81 -11.03 -10.58 -10.11
CA ILE A 81 -9.73 -10.92 -10.70
C ILE A 81 -9.66 -12.39 -11.16
N LEU A 82 -10.30 -13.31 -10.43
CA LEU A 82 -10.29 -14.73 -10.79
C LEU A 82 -11.05 -15.01 -12.09
N ASP A 83 -12.19 -14.35 -12.31
CA ASP A 83 -12.99 -14.54 -13.53
C ASP A 83 -12.26 -14.05 -14.79
N MET A 84 -11.48 -12.97 -14.69
CA MET A 84 -10.69 -12.46 -15.82
C MET A 84 -9.51 -13.36 -16.19
N THR A 85 -8.87 -14.03 -15.22
CA THR A 85 -7.74 -14.94 -15.51
C THR A 85 -8.18 -16.26 -16.12
N VAL A 86 -9.35 -16.79 -15.74
CA VAL A 86 -9.87 -18.02 -16.36
C VAL A 86 -10.27 -17.75 -17.81
N GLU A 87 -10.98 -16.66 -18.10
CA GLU A 87 -11.39 -16.35 -19.48
C GLU A 87 -10.23 -16.00 -20.44
N LEU A 88 -9.10 -15.51 -19.92
CA LEU A 88 -7.91 -15.19 -20.71
C LEU A 88 -6.93 -16.38 -20.86
N MET A 89 -7.03 -17.39 -19.99
CA MET A 89 -6.25 -18.64 -20.13
C MET A 89 -6.97 -19.71 -20.96
N ASP A 90 -8.30 -19.60 -21.12
CA ASP A 90 -9.12 -20.45 -22.02
C ASP A 90 -9.23 -19.90 -23.46
N LYS A 91 -8.41 -18.91 -23.84
CA LYS A 91 -8.32 -18.39 -25.23
C LYS A 91 -6.91 -18.42 -25.78
#